data_AF-A0A1W6BXQ0-F1
#
_entry.id   AF-A0A1W6BXQ0-F1
#
_cell.length_a   1.000
_cell.length_b   1.000
_cell.length_c   1.000
_cell.angle_alpha   90.00
_cell.angle_beta   90.00
_cell.angle_gamma   90.00
#
_symmetry.space_group_name_H-M   'P 1'
#
loop_
_entity.id
_entity.type
_entity.pdbx_description
1 polymer ?
#
loop_
_entity_poly.entity_id
_entity_poly.type
_entity_poly.pdbx_seq_one_letter_code
_entity_poly.pdbx_strand_id
1 'polypeptide(L)'
;MLRWIFLSCFLSVFVFGINLKSLLTYTFDANKNYDLQKAKELYFQKKCNTCHGDEGEKKIGGSRVLKDMSAEDIKGALIGYTLDSSSSFGSSQMVFYASQLRHEEMDELIAYIKGINFAIDLQVQDLMEEEPAKKTKHGTFIK
;
A
#
# COMPACT_ATOMS: atom_id res chain seq x y z
N MET A 1 -38.04 3.02 44.00
CA MET A 1 -37.76 4.23 43.19
C MET A 1 -36.53 4.94 43.75
N LEU A 2 -35.36 4.75 43.15
CA LEU A 2 -34.15 5.59 43.28
C LEU A 2 -33.12 5.04 42.25
N ARG A 3 -33.25 5.32 40.94
CA ARG A 3 -32.81 6.54 40.24
C ARG A 3 -31.27 6.68 40.30
N TRP A 4 -30.65 6.63 39.10
CA TRP A 4 -29.29 7.06 38.71
C TRP A 4 -28.16 6.01 38.84
N ILE A 5 -27.82 5.31 37.75
CA ILE A 5 -26.78 5.67 36.75
C ILE A 5 -25.36 5.48 37.31
N PHE A 6 -24.91 4.24 37.39
CA PHE A 6 -23.51 3.80 37.37
C PHE A 6 -23.61 2.34 36.92
N LEU A 7 -23.45 1.99 35.65
CA LEU A 7 -22.14 1.85 35.05
C LEU A 7 -22.33 1.70 33.52
N SER A 8 -22.82 2.78 32.89
CA SER A 8 -22.71 2.95 31.44
C SER A 8 -21.27 3.28 31.10
N CYS A 9 -20.39 2.28 31.06
CA CYS A 9 -19.05 2.38 30.48
C CYS A 9 -18.64 0.98 30.03
N PHE A 10 -18.00 0.88 28.87
CA PHE A 10 -17.51 -0.34 28.20
C PHE A 10 -18.39 -1.01 27.14
N LEU A 11 -19.24 -0.26 26.44
CA LEU A 11 -19.58 -0.62 25.06
C LEU A 11 -19.51 0.58 24.12
N SER A 12 -18.43 1.35 24.20
CA SER A 12 -18.19 2.52 23.35
C SER A 12 -16.87 2.44 22.56
N VAL A 13 -16.38 1.24 22.24
CA VAL A 13 -15.14 1.06 21.45
C VAL A 13 -15.37 0.28 20.14
N PHE A 14 -16.53 0.46 19.51
CA PHE A 14 -16.75 -0.01 18.13
C PHE A 14 -17.15 1.15 17.20
N VAL A 15 -16.57 2.32 17.41
CA VAL A 15 -16.58 3.41 16.41
C VAL A 15 -15.16 3.77 16.02
N PHE A 16 -14.35 2.75 15.72
CA PHE A 16 -13.42 2.92 14.62
C PHE A 16 -14.11 2.31 13.41
N GLY A 17 -14.83 3.15 12.67
CA GLY A 17 -15.17 2.85 11.29
C GLY A 17 -13.89 2.80 10.48
N ILE A 18 -13.08 1.77 10.70
CA ILE A 18 -11.97 1.44 9.84
C ILE A 18 -12.63 1.13 8.50
N ASN A 19 -12.48 2.04 7.54
CA ASN A 19 -12.93 1.81 6.19
C ASN A 19 -12.05 0.67 5.64
N LEU A 20 -12.50 -0.56 5.82
CA LEU A 20 -11.71 -1.78 5.55
C LEU A 20 -11.22 -1.83 4.10
N LYS A 21 -11.95 -1.19 3.18
CA LYS A 21 -11.51 -0.97 1.79
C LYS A 21 -10.18 -0.25 1.73
N SER A 22 -9.96 0.79 2.55
CA SER A 22 -8.71 1.54 2.59
C SER A 22 -7.55 0.76 3.18
N LEU A 23 -7.79 -0.32 3.94
CA LEU A 23 -6.70 -1.23 4.33
C LEU A 23 -6.34 -2.15 3.17
N LEU A 24 -7.33 -2.75 2.51
CA LEU A 24 -7.10 -3.73 1.44
C LEU A 24 -6.65 -3.11 0.11
N THR A 25 -6.99 -1.85 -0.18
CA THR A 25 -6.58 -1.22 -1.44
C THR A 25 -5.11 -0.83 -1.47
N TYR A 26 -4.48 -0.66 -0.29
CA TYR A 26 -3.08 -0.22 -0.17
C TYR A 26 -2.11 -1.38 0.13
N THR A 27 -2.62 -2.55 0.51
CA THR A 27 -1.82 -3.77 0.77
C THR A 27 -1.51 -4.54 -0.51
N PHE A 28 -0.39 -5.22 -0.56
CA PHE A 28 -0.01 -6.13 -1.66
C PHE A 28 -0.46 -7.56 -1.40
N ASP A 29 -0.58 -8.36 -2.45
CA ASP A 29 -0.83 -9.80 -2.32
C ASP A 29 0.48 -10.54 -2.08
N ALA A 30 0.81 -10.79 -0.81
CA ALA A 30 2.03 -11.51 -0.41
C ALA A 30 2.07 -12.96 -0.89
N ASN A 31 0.91 -13.56 -1.21
CA ASN A 31 0.83 -14.94 -1.71
C ASN A 31 1.01 -15.02 -3.23
N LYS A 32 1.05 -13.87 -3.91
CA LYS A 32 1.23 -13.80 -5.36
C LYS A 32 2.70 -13.96 -5.74
N ASN A 33 2.97 -14.87 -6.67
CA ASN A 33 4.25 -14.94 -7.35
C ASN A 33 4.29 -13.92 -8.50
N TYR A 34 5.13 -12.90 -8.37
CA TYR A 34 5.30 -11.85 -9.37
C TYR A 34 6.33 -12.27 -10.42
N ASP A 35 5.89 -12.35 -11.68
CA ASP A 35 6.76 -12.57 -12.83
C ASP A 35 7.39 -11.22 -13.22
N LEU A 36 8.65 -11.01 -12.82
CA LEU A 36 9.37 -9.76 -13.09
C LEU A 36 9.53 -9.44 -14.58
N GLN A 37 9.55 -10.45 -15.45
CA GLN A 37 9.63 -10.21 -16.89
C GLN A 37 8.30 -9.67 -17.42
N LYS A 38 7.19 -10.29 -17.03
CA LYS A 38 5.86 -9.81 -17.41
C LYS A 38 5.56 -8.44 -16.81
N ALA A 39 5.97 -8.21 -15.57
CA ALA A 39 5.89 -6.93 -14.89
C ALA A 39 6.68 -5.84 -15.63
N LYS A 40 7.89 -6.16 -16.10
CA LYS A 40 8.68 -5.30 -16.97
C LYS A 40 7.94 -4.98 -18.27
N GLU A 41 7.42 -5.98 -18.96
CA GLU A 41 6.67 -5.78 -20.21
C GLU A 41 5.49 -4.82 -19.99
N LEU A 42 4.74 -4.99 -18.89
CA LEU A 42 3.65 -4.09 -18.52
C LEU A 42 4.15 -2.65 -18.29
N TYR A 43 5.28 -2.45 -17.61
CA TYR A 43 5.88 -1.14 -17.36
C TYR A 43 6.19 -0.36 -18.65
N PHE A 44 6.76 -1.04 -19.64
CA PHE A 44 7.03 -0.46 -20.95
C PHE A 44 5.75 -0.29 -21.78
N GLN A 45 4.82 -1.25 -21.71
CA GLN A 45 3.53 -1.17 -22.43
C GLN A 45 2.68 0.02 -21.96
N LYS A 46 2.65 0.28 -20.66
CA LYS A 46 1.97 1.45 -20.05
C LYS A 46 2.77 2.74 -20.19
N LYS A 47 3.96 2.69 -20.84
CA LYS A 47 4.86 3.82 -21.12
C LYS A 47 5.37 4.55 -19.89
N CYS A 48 5.39 3.88 -18.73
CA CYS A 48 5.91 4.45 -17.49
C CYS A 48 7.37 4.89 -17.65
N ASN A 49 8.15 4.10 -18.40
CA ASN A 49 9.57 4.34 -18.65
C ASN A 49 9.87 5.66 -19.37
N THR A 50 8.92 6.16 -20.16
CA THR A 50 9.12 7.38 -20.97
C THR A 50 9.40 8.59 -20.09
N CYS A 51 8.75 8.67 -18.93
CA CYS A 51 8.97 9.73 -17.96
C CYS A 51 9.88 9.27 -16.82
N HIS A 52 9.66 8.07 -16.29
CA HIS A 52 10.33 7.63 -15.06
C HIS A 52 11.66 6.90 -15.29
N GLY A 53 12.08 6.66 -16.53
CA GLY A 53 13.28 5.87 -16.83
C GLY A 53 13.00 4.38 -16.84
N ASP A 54 13.95 3.59 -17.33
CA ASP A 54 13.73 2.16 -17.57
C ASP A 54 13.61 1.36 -16.26
N GLU A 55 14.11 1.91 -15.16
CA GLU A 55 14.12 1.33 -13.81
C GLU A 55 13.47 2.27 -12.76
N GLY A 56 12.73 3.30 -13.20
CA GLY A 56 12.11 4.26 -12.29
C GLY A 56 13.10 5.24 -11.64
N GLU A 57 14.27 5.43 -12.26
CA GLU A 57 15.41 6.20 -11.76
C GLU A 57 15.36 7.69 -12.10
N LYS A 58 14.47 8.12 -13.00
CA LYS A 58 14.39 9.53 -13.40
C LYS A 58 13.51 10.34 -12.45
N LYS A 59 13.99 11.54 -12.15
CA LYS A 59 13.25 12.56 -11.40
C LYS A 59 12.42 13.41 -12.36
N ILE A 60 11.16 13.66 -12.04
CA ILE A 60 10.26 14.50 -12.83
C ILE A 60 9.81 15.68 -11.98
N GLY A 61 10.25 16.91 -12.32
CA GLY A 61 9.76 18.17 -11.78
C GLY A 61 9.23 18.15 -10.33
N GLY A 62 10.11 18.24 -9.33
CA GLY A 62 9.69 18.27 -7.91
C GLY A 62 9.22 16.93 -7.33
N SER A 63 8.98 15.90 -8.14
CA SER A 63 8.61 14.56 -7.66
C SER A 63 9.78 13.83 -7.00
N ARG A 64 9.44 12.82 -6.20
CA ARG A 64 10.38 11.78 -5.75
C ARG A 64 10.70 10.83 -6.92
N VAL A 65 11.86 10.19 -6.86
CA VAL A 65 12.29 9.15 -7.81
C VAL A 65 11.66 7.83 -7.39
N LEU A 66 11.07 7.06 -8.32
CA LEU A 66 10.26 5.88 -7.98
C LEU A 66 11.09 4.80 -7.29
N LYS A 67 12.30 4.49 -7.77
CA LYS A 67 13.13 3.44 -7.16
C LYS A 67 13.52 3.73 -5.70
N ASP A 68 13.56 5.01 -5.32
CA ASP A 68 13.91 5.48 -3.97
C ASP A 68 12.68 5.55 -3.04
N MET A 69 11.47 5.35 -3.56
CA MET A 69 10.23 5.28 -2.77
C MET A 69 10.00 3.86 -2.23
N SER A 70 9.26 3.74 -1.13
CA SER A 70 8.75 2.44 -0.69
C SER A 70 7.65 1.95 -1.63
N ALA A 71 7.37 0.65 -1.61
CA ALA A 71 6.31 0.07 -2.43
C ALA A 71 4.94 0.67 -2.07
N GLU A 72 4.69 0.86 -0.78
CA GLU A 72 3.46 1.44 -0.21
C GLU A 72 3.30 2.90 -0.60
N ASP A 73 4.39 3.69 -0.58
CA ASP A 73 4.38 5.08 -1.02
C ASP A 73 3.98 5.19 -2.51
N ILE A 74 4.50 4.30 -3.36
CA ILE A 74 4.17 4.28 -4.80
C ILE A 74 2.70 3.88 -4.99
N LYS A 75 2.26 2.79 -4.34
CA LYS A 75 0.87 2.31 -4.43
C LYS A 75 -0.11 3.35 -3.93
N GLY A 76 0.19 3.98 -2.80
CA GLY A 76 -0.62 5.02 -2.22
C GLY A 76 -0.71 6.27 -3.09
N ALA A 77 0.40 6.67 -3.74
CA ALA A 77 0.37 7.77 -4.71
C ALA A 77 -0.50 7.43 -5.94
N LEU A 78 -0.36 6.22 -6.51
CA LEU A 78 -1.16 5.77 -7.65
C LEU A 78 -2.66 5.77 -7.32
N ILE A 79 -3.05 5.27 -6.14
CA ILE A 79 -4.44 5.30 -5.67
C ILE A 79 -4.89 6.73 -5.39
N GLY A 80 -4.05 7.56 -4.80
CA GLY A 80 -4.34 8.98 -4.60
C GLY A 80 -4.74 9.68 -5.90
N TYR A 81 -4.02 9.39 -6.98
CA TYR A 81 -4.34 9.91 -8.32
C TYR A 81 -5.68 9.40 -8.90
N THR A 82 -6.18 8.24 -8.46
CA THR A 82 -7.50 7.76 -8.90
C THR A 82 -8.65 8.33 -8.08
N LEU A 83 -8.40 8.72 -6.83
CA LEU A 83 -9.40 9.27 -5.91
C LEU A 83 -9.53 10.79 -6.00
N ASP A 84 -8.43 11.51 -6.21
CA ASP A 84 -8.41 12.97 -6.27
C ASP A 84 -7.87 13.47 -7.62
N SER A 85 -8.77 14.02 -8.43
CA SER A 85 -8.43 14.64 -9.71
C SER A 85 -8.02 16.12 -9.58
N SER A 86 -8.12 16.70 -8.38
CA SER A 86 -7.75 18.09 -8.08
C SER A 86 -6.25 18.19 -7.88
N SER A 87 -5.51 18.43 -8.95
CA SER A 87 -4.10 18.11 -8.93
C SER A 87 -3.23 19.32 -9.32
N SER A 88 -2.39 19.77 -8.37
CA SER A 88 -1.42 20.86 -8.46
C SER A 88 -0.41 20.62 -9.59
N PHE A 89 -0.18 21.62 -10.44
CA PHE A 89 0.76 21.66 -11.57
C PHE A 89 1.87 20.56 -11.55
N GLY A 90 1.67 19.46 -12.29
CA GLY A 90 2.60 18.31 -12.41
C GLY A 90 1.92 16.93 -12.33
N SER A 91 0.68 16.90 -11.86
CA SER A 91 -0.08 15.69 -11.52
C SER A 91 -1.14 15.27 -12.55
N SER A 92 -1.53 16.14 -13.50
CA SER A 92 -2.61 15.82 -14.46
C SER A 92 -2.24 14.66 -15.40
N GLN A 93 -0.97 14.55 -15.80
CA GLN A 93 -0.49 13.42 -16.59
C GLN A 93 -0.55 12.13 -15.79
N MET A 94 -0.07 12.13 -14.54
CA MET A 94 -0.10 10.92 -13.70
C MET A 94 -1.53 10.52 -13.31
N VAL A 95 -2.45 11.46 -13.13
CA VAL A 95 -3.89 11.17 -12.97
C VAL A 95 -4.42 10.37 -14.17
N PHE A 96 -4.09 10.79 -15.40
CA PHE A 96 -4.52 10.06 -16.59
C PHE A 96 -3.97 8.61 -16.60
N TYR A 97 -2.65 8.42 -16.44
CA TYR A 97 -2.06 7.08 -16.46
C TYR A 97 -2.54 6.20 -15.29
N ALA A 98 -2.61 6.74 -14.08
CA ALA A 98 -3.04 5.99 -12.90
C ALA A 98 -4.51 5.55 -12.99
N SER A 99 -5.39 6.38 -13.55
CA SER A 99 -6.82 6.05 -13.73
C SER A 99 -7.08 4.84 -14.66
N GLN A 100 -6.09 4.46 -15.48
CA GLN A 100 -6.18 3.33 -16.41
C GLN A 100 -5.54 2.04 -15.87
N LEU A 101 -5.07 2.05 -14.62
CA LEU A 101 -4.47 0.89 -13.98
C LEU A 101 -5.48 0.20 -13.06
N ARG A 102 -5.50 -1.13 -13.12
CA ARG A 102 -6.12 -1.96 -12.09
C ARG A 102 -5.16 -2.13 -10.92
N HIS A 103 -5.68 -2.45 -9.74
CA HIS A 103 -4.84 -2.67 -8.54
C HIS A 103 -3.77 -3.73 -8.78
N GLU A 104 -4.10 -4.82 -9.46
CA GLU A 104 -3.13 -5.88 -9.76
C GLU A 104 -2.02 -5.38 -10.71
N GLU A 105 -2.35 -4.49 -11.65
CA GLU A 105 -1.36 -3.88 -12.54
C GLU A 105 -0.45 -2.92 -11.79
N MET A 106 -0.97 -2.17 -10.81
CA MET A 106 -0.13 -1.33 -9.94
C MET A 106 0.89 -2.19 -9.19
N ASP A 107 0.47 -3.36 -8.68
CA ASP A 107 1.34 -4.27 -7.95
C ASP A 107 2.44 -4.85 -8.85
N GLU A 108 2.11 -5.27 -10.08
CA GLU A 108 3.11 -5.72 -11.07
C GLU A 108 4.12 -4.60 -11.37
N LEU A 109 3.65 -3.38 -11.62
CA LEU A 109 4.55 -2.24 -11.91
C LEU A 109 5.51 -1.96 -10.75
N ILE A 110 5.02 -2.03 -9.52
CA ILE A 110 5.82 -1.83 -8.31
C ILE A 110 6.80 -3.00 -8.13
N ALA A 111 6.36 -4.24 -8.36
CA ALA A 111 7.21 -5.42 -8.33
C ALA A 111 8.38 -5.30 -9.31
N TYR A 112 8.14 -4.78 -10.52
CA TYR A 112 9.19 -4.52 -11.48
C TYR A 112 10.20 -3.46 -10.98
N ILE A 113 9.72 -2.30 -10.51
CA ILE A 113 10.59 -1.20 -10.07
C ILE A 113 11.43 -1.60 -8.86
N LYS A 114 10.86 -2.36 -7.93
CA LYS A 114 11.51 -2.75 -6.68
C LYS A 114 12.28 -4.07 -6.80
N GLY A 115 11.99 -4.88 -7.82
CA GLY A 115 12.66 -6.14 -8.10
C GLY A 115 12.51 -7.17 -6.98
N ILE A 116 13.56 -7.98 -6.79
CA ILE A 116 13.58 -9.08 -5.81
C ILE A 116 13.30 -8.60 -4.38
N ASN A 117 13.72 -7.37 -4.04
CA ASN A 117 13.50 -6.81 -2.70
C ASN A 117 12.01 -6.71 -2.37
N PHE A 118 11.15 -6.42 -3.35
CA PHE A 118 9.71 -6.38 -3.12
C PHE A 118 9.14 -7.75 -2.75
N ALA A 119 9.53 -8.81 -3.47
CA ALA A 119 9.07 -10.16 -3.14
C ALA A 119 9.54 -10.62 -1.74
N ILE A 120 10.76 -10.22 -1.34
CA ILE A 120 11.30 -10.50 -0.01
C ILE A 120 10.59 -9.67 1.07
N ASP A 121 10.41 -8.37 0.85
CA ASP A 121 9.78 -7.45 1.79
C ASP A 121 8.33 -7.87 2.08
N LEU A 122 7.60 -8.36 1.08
CA LEU A 122 6.25 -8.93 1.27
C LEU A 122 6.25 -10.20 2.12
N GLN A 123 7.18 -11.12 1.88
CA GLN A 123 7.29 -12.35 2.67
C GLN A 123 7.73 -12.07 4.11
N VAL A 124 8.62 -11.10 4.31
CA VAL A 124 9.08 -10.69 5.64
C VAL A 124 7.95 -10.00 6.42
N GLN A 125 7.15 -9.14 5.79
CA GLN A 125 5.98 -8.52 6.45
C GLN A 125 4.97 -9.58 6.92
N ASP A 126 4.64 -10.56 6.08
CA ASP A 126 3.69 -11.65 6.41
C ASP A 126 4.20 -12.50 7.60
N LEU A 127 5.50 -12.84 7.59
CA LEU A 127 6.16 -13.56 8.68
C LEU A 127 6.28 -12.75 9.98
N MET A 128 6.31 -11.42 9.88
CA MET A 128 6.35 -10.52 11.05
C MET A 128 4.95 -10.24 11.62
N GLU A 129 3.88 -10.46 10.85
CA GLU A 129 2.50 -10.37 11.31
C GLU A 129 1.99 -11.67 11.97
N GLU A 130 2.60 -12.83 11.71
CA GLU A 130 2.25 -14.11 12.37
C GLU A 130 3.05 -14.43 13.66
N GLU A 131 2.58 -13.90 14.79
CA GLU A 131 2.03 -14.67 15.94
C GLU A 131 1.80 -13.68 17.10
N PRO A 132 0.56 -13.52 17.61
CA PRO A 132 0.38 -12.84 18.89
C PRO A 132 1.13 -13.62 19.97
N ALA A 133 1.91 -12.90 20.79
CA ALA A 133 2.74 -13.46 21.84
C ALA A 133 2.04 -14.64 22.55
N LYS A 134 2.69 -15.82 22.53
CA LYS A 134 2.18 -17.01 23.21
C LYS A 134 1.77 -16.63 24.62
N LYS A 135 0.46 -16.71 24.90
CA LYS A 135 -0.06 -16.58 26.26
C LYS A 135 0.62 -17.66 27.10
N THR A 136 1.49 -17.24 28.01
CA THR A 136 2.01 -18.14 29.04
C THR A 136 0.82 -18.66 29.85
N LYS A 137 0.90 -19.90 30.35
CA LYS A 137 -0.20 -20.57 31.06
C LYS A 137 -0.66 -19.88 32.35
N HIS A 138 -0.07 -18.74 32.71
CA HIS A 138 -0.46 -17.95 33.87
C HIS A 138 -0.55 -16.47 33.45
N GLY A 139 -1.78 -15.95 33.43
CA GLY A 139 -2.12 -14.59 33.02
C GLY A 139 -1.57 -13.52 33.95
N THR A 140 -0.26 -13.28 33.90
CA THR A 140 0.36 -12.14 34.55
C THR A 140 1.35 -11.52 33.57
N PHE A 141 0.95 -10.36 33.03
CA PHE A 141 1.86 -9.48 32.31
C PHE A 141 2.79 -8.86 33.35
N ILE A 142 4.10 -9.11 33.23
CA ILE A 142 5.09 -8.39 34.03
C ILE A 142 5.24 -6.99 33.41
N LYS A 143 5.16 -5.98 34.29
CA LYS A 143 5.22 -4.55 34.01
C LYS A 143 6.56 -4.11 33.42
#